data_AF-A0A428ZUC2-F1
#
_entry.id   AF-A0A428ZUC2-F1
#
_cell.length_a   1.000
_cell.length_b   1.000
_cell.length_c   1.000
_cell.angle_alpha   90.00
_cell.angle_beta   90.00
_cell.angle_gamma   90.00
#
_symmetry.space_group_name_H-M   'P 1'
#
loop_
_entity.id
_entity.type
_entity.pdbx_description
1 polymer ?
#
loop_
_entity_poly.entity_id
_entity_poly.type
_entity_poly.pdbx_seq_one_letter_code
_entity_poly.pdbx_strand_id
1 'polypeptide(L)'
;MNLWLLAAVILIVGAIAPAMLLTSRGDEVRRLIGLQLLGSVTVLVMVVLAQGFGQPQYLIVPLMLVVLSFAGTLVFVRLLGTRR
;
A
#
# COMPACT_ATOMS: atom_id res chain seq x y z
N MET A 1 13.85 -15.95 14.51
CA MET A 1 12.61 -15.48 13.88
C MET A 1 12.19 -14.20 14.60
N ASN A 2 12.42 -13.02 14.03
CA ASN A 2 12.09 -11.76 14.70
C ASN A 2 10.58 -11.52 14.66
N LEU A 3 10.00 -11.06 15.77
CA LEU A 3 8.57 -10.73 15.88
C LEU A 3 8.10 -9.82 14.74
N TRP A 4 8.96 -8.87 14.33
CA TRP A 4 8.73 -7.97 13.20
C TRP A 4 8.59 -8.67 11.85
N LEU A 5 9.37 -9.72 11.58
CA LEU A 5 9.24 -10.49 10.33
C LEU A 5 7.92 -11.26 10.30
N LEU A 6 7.49 -11.76 11.46
CA LEU A 6 6.20 -12.44 11.60
C LEU A 6 5.04 -11.46 11.38
N ALA A 7 5.13 -10.26 11.95
CA ALA A 7 4.18 -9.18 11.69
C ALA A 7 4.13 -8.78 10.20
N ALA A 8 5.26 -8.73 9.51
CA ALA A 8 5.31 -8.47 8.07
C ALA A 8 4.58 -9.55 7.26
N VAL A 9 4.79 -10.84 7.58
CA VAL A 9 4.08 -11.94 6.93
C VAL A 9 2.57 -11.85 7.16
N ILE A 10 2.14 -11.53 8.39
CA ILE A 10 0.72 -11.34 8.72
C ILE A 10 0.12 -10.19 7.89
N LEU A 11 0.83 -9.06 7.74
CA LEU A 11 0.36 -7.94 6.92
C LEU A 11 0.27 -8.30 5.43
N ILE A 12 1.24 -9.03 4.90
CA ILE A 12 1.23 -9.45 3.48
C ILE A 12 0.04 -10.38 3.22
N VAL A 13 -0.13 -11.42 4.03
CA VAL A 13 -1.21 -12.39 3.80
C VAL A 13 -2.58 -11.81 4.17
N GLY A 14 -2.66 -11.08 5.28
CA GLY A 14 -3.91 -10.58 5.84
C GLY A 14 -4.45 -9.31 5.19
N ALA A 15 -3.58 -8.46 4.63
CA ALA A 15 -3.99 -7.15 4.11
C ALA A 15 -3.66 -6.95 2.61
N ILE A 16 -2.47 -7.37 2.13
CA ILE A 16 -2.14 -7.24 0.70
C ILE A 16 -3.01 -8.15 -0.16
N ALA A 17 -3.20 -9.42 0.23
CA ALA A 17 -4.03 -10.35 -0.55
C ALA A 17 -5.48 -9.86 -0.77
N PRO A 18 -6.25 -9.45 0.26
CA PRO A 18 -7.59 -8.91 0.03
C PRO A 18 -7.56 -7.58 -0.73
N ALA A 19 -6.60 -6.68 -0.47
CA ALA A 19 -6.50 -5.43 -1.20
C ALA A 19 -6.25 -5.65 -2.71
N MET A 20 -5.45 -6.65 -3.07
CA MET A 20 -5.20 -7.05 -4.45
C MET A 20 -6.45 -7.61 -5.14
N LEU A 21 -7.24 -8.40 -4.39
CA LEU A 21 -8.54 -8.89 -4.87
C LEU A 21 -9.54 -7.74 -5.10
N LEU A 22 -9.60 -6.77 -4.19
CA LEU A 22 -10.45 -5.57 -4.35
C LEU A 22 -10.02 -4.71 -5.55
N THR A 23 -8.71 -4.55 -5.76
CA THR A 23 -8.16 -3.77 -6.88
C THR A 23 -8.49 -4.40 -8.24
N SER A 24 -8.62 -5.72 -8.28
CA SER A 24 -8.85 -6.48 -9.51
C SER A 24 -10.32 -6.64 -9.88
N ARG A 25 -11.27 -6.31 -8.98
CA ARG A 25 -12.71 -6.60 -9.16
C ARG A 25 -13.60 -5.40 -8.88
N GLY A 26 -14.60 -5.21 -9.75
CA GLY A 26 -15.71 -4.26 -9.56
C GLY A 26 -15.54 -2.95 -10.31
N ASP A 27 -16.34 -1.96 -9.91
CA ASP A 27 -16.45 -0.64 -10.53
C ASP A 27 -15.15 0.18 -10.43
N GLU A 28 -14.99 1.17 -11.32
CA GLU A 28 -13.79 2.01 -11.39
C GLU A 28 -13.41 2.64 -10.04
N VAL A 29 -14.40 3.14 -9.29
CA VAL A 29 -14.21 3.71 -7.94
C VAL A 29 -13.77 2.65 -6.93
N ARG A 30 -14.32 1.44 -7.02
CA ARG A 30 -14.00 0.34 -6.09
C ARG A 30 -12.57 -0.17 -6.30
N ARG A 31 -12.10 -0.18 -7.54
CA ARG A 31 -10.71 -0.49 -7.90
C ARG A 31 -9.75 0.56 -7.36
N LEU A 32 -10.12 1.84 -7.41
CA LEU A 32 -9.32 2.92 -6.83
C LEU A 32 -9.19 2.82 -5.31
N ILE A 33 -10.29 2.49 -4.61
CA ILE A 33 -10.26 2.23 -3.16
C ILE A 33 -9.34 1.05 -2.85
N GLY A 34 -9.41 -0.02 -3.65
CA GLY A 34 -8.50 -1.17 -3.55
C GLY A 34 -7.02 -0.77 -3.69
N LEU A 35 -6.71 0.07 -4.69
CA LEU A 35 -5.37 0.62 -4.92
C LEU A 35 -4.87 1.46 -3.74
N GLN A 36 -5.72 2.32 -3.17
CA GLN A 36 -5.37 3.15 -2.03
C GLN A 36 -5.08 2.31 -0.77
N LEU A 37 -5.89 1.27 -0.53
CA LEU A 37 -5.65 0.32 0.55
C LEU A 37 -4.34 -0.45 0.32
N LEU A 38 -4.11 -0.94 -0.89
CA LEU A 38 -2.91 -1.68 -1.26
C LEU A 38 -1.64 -0.84 -1.04
N GLY A 39 -1.65 0.43 -1.47
CA GLY A 39 -0.55 1.37 -1.25
C GLY A 39 -0.26 1.59 0.23
N SER A 40 -1.29 1.87 1.03
CA SER A 40 -1.15 2.11 2.47
C SER A 40 -0.59 0.90 3.22
N VAL A 41 -1.07 -0.31 2.90
CA VAL A 41 -0.59 -1.55 3.50
C VAL A 41 0.86 -1.85 3.08
N THR A 42 1.21 -1.57 1.83
CA THR A 42 2.59 -1.76 1.33
C THR A 42 3.58 -0.88 2.10
N VAL A 43 3.22 0.37 2.39
CA VAL A 43 4.02 1.27 3.24
C VAL A 43 4.23 0.65 4.62
N LEU A 44 3.15 0.16 5.26
CA LEU A 44 3.24 -0.46 6.59
C LEU A 44 4.15 -1.70 6.58
N VAL A 45 4.06 -2.55 5.55
CA VAL A 45 4.94 -3.71 5.39
C VAL A 45 6.40 -3.28 5.29
N MET A 46 6.73 -2.26 4.48
CA MET A 46 8.09 -1.77 4.35
C MET A 46 8.62 -1.15 5.64
N VAL A 47 7.80 -0.43 6.40
CA VAL A 47 8.18 0.12 7.71
C VAL A 47 8.49 -1.01 8.70
N VAL A 48 7.62 -2.03 8.78
CA VAL A 48 7.82 -3.19 9.66
C VAL A 48 9.07 -3.97 9.28
N LEU A 49 9.35 -4.13 7.97
CA LEU A 49 10.58 -4.74 7.48
C LEU A 49 11.81 -3.91 7.85
N ALA A 50 11.77 -2.59 7.71
CA ALA A 50 12.87 -1.71 8.12
C ALA A 50 13.20 -1.87 9.61
N GLN A 51 12.16 -1.99 10.47
CA GLN A 51 12.33 -2.31 11.90
C GLN A 51 12.92 -3.72 12.11
N GLY A 52 12.42 -4.72 11.36
CA GLY A 52 12.89 -6.10 11.46
C GLY A 52 14.35 -6.31 11.06
N PHE A 53 14.86 -5.51 10.12
CA PHE A 53 16.26 -5.50 9.68
C PHE A 53 17.16 -4.58 10.51
N GLY A 54 16.60 -3.72 11.38
CA GLY A 54 17.37 -2.81 12.24
C GLY A 54 18.14 -1.73 11.48
N GLN A 55 17.73 -1.41 10.25
CA GLN A 55 18.45 -0.51 9.34
C GLN A 55 17.56 0.70 8.99
N PRO A 56 17.81 1.88 9.58
CA PRO A 56 16.93 3.05 9.41
C PRO A 56 16.91 3.59 7.98
N GLN A 57 17.97 3.36 7.20
CA GLN A 57 18.06 3.74 5.79
C GLN A 57 16.92 3.19 4.92
N TYR A 58 16.33 2.04 5.30
CA TYR A 58 15.21 1.46 4.57
C TYR A 58 13.90 2.25 4.70
N LEU A 59 13.81 3.25 5.57
CA LEU A 59 12.63 4.11 5.71
C LEU A 59 12.46 5.13 4.58
N ILE A 60 13.52 5.40 3.81
CA ILE A 60 13.46 6.36 2.69
C ILE A 60 12.46 5.88 1.63
N VAL A 61 12.44 4.58 1.35
CA VAL A 61 11.59 4.00 0.31
C VAL A 61 10.09 4.06 0.66
N PRO A 62 9.62 3.62 1.84
CA PRO A 62 8.21 3.79 2.21
C PRO A 62 7.80 5.26 2.31
N LEU A 63 8.70 6.17 2.73
CA LEU A 63 8.43 7.61 2.75
C LEU A 63 8.12 8.15 1.35
N MET A 64 8.95 7.80 0.36
CA MET A 64 8.68 8.18 -1.03
C MET A 64 7.38 7.56 -1.53
N LEU A 65 7.15 6.28 -1.21
CA LEU A 65 5.94 5.57 -1.65
C LEU A 65 4.65 6.23 -1.12
N VAL A 66 4.65 6.78 0.09
CA VAL A 66 3.50 7.54 0.64
C VAL A 66 3.17 8.75 -0.26
N VAL A 67 4.20 9.54 -0.61
CA VAL A 67 4.01 10.76 -1.43
C VAL A 67 3.54 10.39 -2.84
N LEU A 68 4.16 9.37 -3.45
CA LEU A 68 3.76 8.89 -4.78
C LEU A 68 2.34 8.30 -4.77
N SER A 69 1.99 7.52 -3.75
CA SER A 69 0.64 6.94 -3.61
C SER A 69 -0.41 8.04 -3.49
N PHE A 70 -0.15 9.09 -2.71
CA PHE A 70 -1.06 10.21 -2.58
C PHE A 70 -1.24 10.97 -3.90
N ALA A 71 -0.13 11.30 -4.58
CA ALA A 71 -0.17 11.97 -5.88
C ALA A 71 -0.89 11.12 -6.94
N GLY A 72 -0.61 9.82 -7.00
CA GLY A 72 -1.26 8.88 -7.92
C GLY A 72 -2.77 8.81 -7.71
N THR A 73 -3.22 8.76 -6.46
CA THR A 73 -4.66 8.75 -6.14
C THR A 73 -5.35 10.04 -6.59
N LEU A 74 -4.74 11.21 -6.39
CA LEU A 74 -5.30 12.48 -6.88
C LEU A 74 -5.42 12.51 -8.41
N VAL A 75 -4.42 11.98 -9.13
CA VAL A 75 -4.47 11.87 -10.59
C VAL A 75 -5.63 10.97 -11.03
N PHE A 76 -5.80 9.80 -10.42
CA PHE A 76 -6.92 8.90 -10.74
C PHE A 76 -8.28 9.52 -10.40
N VAL A 77 -8.42 10.16 -9.24
CA VAL A 77 -9.65 10.87 -8.85
C VAL A 77 -9.99 11.95 -9.89
N ARG A 78 -9.01 12.75 -10.32
CA ARG A 78 -9.22 13.79 -11.33
C ARG A 78 -9.67 13.21 -12.67
N LEU A 79 -9.03 12.14 -13.14
CA LEU A 79 -9.39 11.48 -14.40
C LEU A 79 -10.79 10.88 -14.36
N LEU A 80 -11.17 10.23 -13.25
CA LEU A 80 -12.51 9.68 -13.04
C LEU A 80 -13.57 10.78 -12.94
N GLY A 81 -13.26 11.88 -12.25
CA GLY A 81 -14.15 13.03 -12.12
C GLY A 81 -14.38 13.79 -13.43
N THR A 82 -13.41 13.76 -14.35
CA THR A 82 -13.52 14.40 -15.69
C THR A 82 -14.34 13.55 -16.67
N ARG A 83 -14.54 12.26 -16.37
CA ARG A 83 -15.25 11.30 -17.23
C ARG A 83 -16.77 11.25 -16.97
N ARG A 84 -17.27 11.99 -15.97
CA ARG A 84 -18.69 12.20 -15.68
C ARG A 84 -19.13 13.55 -16.23
#